data_AF-A0A3Q2P9M0-F1
#
_entry.id   AF-A0A3Q2P9M0-F1
#
_cell.length_a   1.000
_cell.length_b   1.000
_cell.length_c   1.000
_cell.angle_alpha   90.00
_cell.angle_beta   90.00
_cell.angle_gamma   90.00
#
_symmetry.space_group_name_H-M   'P 1'
#
loop_
_entity.id
_entity.type
_entity.pdbx_description
1 polymer ?
#
loop_
_entity_poly.entity_id
_entity_poly.type
_entity_poly.pdbx_seq_one_letter_code
_entity_poly.pdbx_strand_id
1 'polypeptide(L)'
;LRRTLCVCFLTVSLMVSAIEMFEGDFILLLCNYPTFNLDQPKVVWTRSGLSPSTVHKLQLEGDPLKDQNQLYRGRTFMETNALETGELNLNLTNLQLSDTGTYTCSIQDFREEQRVTDIELLVKEAVSHCLRWTVAWTASFSLPLSSECPAPPPQHHRPS
;
A
#
# COMPACT_ATOMS: atom_id res chain seq x y z
N LEU A 1 -56.31 -14.49 8.22
CA LEU A 1 -55.16 -14.55 7.29
C LEU A 1 -53.92 -14.00 7.99
N ARG A 2 -52.93 -14.84 8.33
CA ARG A 2 -51.63 -14.36 8.85
C ARG A 2 -50.82 -13.83 7.65
N ARG A 3 -50.58 -12.52 7.62
CA ARG A 3 -49.67 -11.89 6.65
C ARG A 3 -48.25 -12.20 7.11
N THR A 4 -47.62 -13.20 6.53
CA THR A 4 -46.18 -13.44 6.71
C THR A 4 -45.44 -12.26 6.10
N LEU A 5 -44.91 -11.37 6.93
CA LEU A 5 -43.97 -10.35 6.48
C LEU A 5 -42.71 -11.05 5.98
N CYS A 6 -42.50 -11.01 4.66
CA CYS A 6 -41.24 -11.42 4.06
C CYS A 6 -40.22 -10.32 4.38
N VAL A 7 -39.46 -10.51 5.46
CA VAL A 7 -38.33 -9.65 5.79
C VAL A 7 -37.18 -10.04 4.86
N CYS A 8 -37.03 -9.32 3.76
CA CYS A 8 -35.86 -9.43 2.90
C CYS A 8 -34.65 -8.89 3.69
N PHE A 9 -33.81 -9.77 4.22
CA PHE A 9 -32.50 -9.40 4.75
C PHE A 9 -31.61 -9.00 3.58
N LEU A 10 -31.56 -7.70 3.28
CA LEU A 10 -30.58 -7.13 2.35
C LEU A 10 -29.22 -7.16 3.05
N THR A 11 -28.45 -8.24 2.86
CA THR A 11 -27.05 -8.26 3.28
C THR A 11 -26.28 -7.29 2.39
N VAL A 12 -25.97 -6.10 2.89
CA VAL A 12 -25.02 -5.20 2.23
C VAL A 12 -23.64 -5.85 2.37
N SER A 13 -23.17 -6.49 1.30
CA SER A 13 -21.81 -7.02 1.25
C SER A 13 -20.86 -5.84 1.11
N LEU A 14 -20.19 -5.45 2.21
CA LEU A 14 -19.06 -4.53 2.18
C LEU A 14 -17.86 -5.29 1.59
N MET A 15 -17.78 -5.36 0.26
CA MET A 15 -16.57 -5.83 -0.40
C MET A 15 -15.48 -4.76 -0.17
N VAL A 16 -14.59 -4.97 0.79
CA VAL A 16 -13.34 -4.21 0.85
C VAL A 16 -12.52 -4.65 -0.35
N SER A 17 -12.31 -3.74 -1.29
CA SER A 17 -11.45 -4.01 -2.46
C SER A 17 -10.01 -3.83 -2.03
N ALA A 18 -9.25 -4.92 -1.96
CA ALA A 18 -7.81 -4.84 -1.75
C ALA A 18 -7.09 -4.35 -3.01
N ILE A 19 -6.01 -3.59 -2.84
CA ILE A 19 -5.06 -3.26 -3.91
C ILE A 19 -4.06 -4.40 -4.01
N GLU A 20 -3.92 -4.99 -5.19
CA GLU A 20 -2.97 -6.07 -5.42
C GLU A 20 -1.69 -5.54 -6.09
N MET A 21 -0.55 -5.83 -5.49
CA MET A 21 0.79 -5.45 -5.97
C MET A 21 1.71 -6.66 -5.98
N PHE A 22 2.84 -6.58 -6.68
CA PHE A 22 3.86 -7.63 -6.65
C PHE A 22 5.04 -7.24 -5.77
N GLU A 23 5.73 -8.26 -5.26
CA GLU A 23 7.00 -8.08 -4.55
C GLU A 23 8.02 -7.32 -5.43
N GLY A 24 8.72 -6.37 -4.83
CA GLY A 24 9.67 -5.48 -5.50
C GLY A 24 9.06 -4.20 -6.09
N ASP A 25 7.72 -4.12 -6.24
CA ASP A 25 7.04 -2.94 -6.77
C ASP A 25 7.10 -1.74 -5.79
N PHE A 26 6.54 -0.62 -6.23
CA PHE A 26 6.22 0.54 -5.41
C PHE A 26 4.73 0.89 -5.52
N ILE A 27 4.18 1.49 -4.47
CA ILE A 27 2.78 1.93 -4.43
C ILE A 27 2.66 3.30 -3.76
N LEU A 28 1.71 4.09 -4.24
CA LEU A 28 1.25 5.31 -3.59
C LEU A 28 -0.09 5.05 -2.88
N LEU A 29 -0.08 5.06 -1.55
CA LEU A 29 -1.28 4.94 -0.73
C LEU A 29 -1.90 6.32 -0.56
N LEU A 30 -3.13 6.49 -1.04
CA LEU A 30 -3.78 7.80 -1.12
C LEU A 30 -4.45 8.19 0.20
N CYS A 31 -4.17 9.40 0.68
CA CYS A 31 -4.86 10.00 1.83
C CYS A 31 -4.93 11.52 1.63
N ASN A 32 -6.12 12.10 1.70
CA ASN A 32 -6.32 13.53 1.56
C ASN A 32 -7.12 14.06 2.73
N TYR A 33 -6.59 15.08 3.41
CA TYR A 33 -7.27 15.73 4.52
C TYR A 33 -6.80 17.19 4.67
N PRO A 34 -7.71 18.17 4.80
CA PRO A 34 -7.33 19.58 4.93
C PRO A 34 -6.72 19.86 6.31
N THR A 35 -5.39 19.85 6.39
CA THR A 35 -4.63 20.06 7.63
C THR A 35 -4.34 21.53 7.95
N PHE A 36 -4.56 22.45 7.00
CA PHE A 36 -4.20 23.87 7.12
C PHE A 36 -4.91 24.65 8.24
N ASN A 37 -6.04 24.16 8.74
CA ASN A 37 -6.78 24.77 9.84
C ASN A 37 -6.47 24.16 11.22
N LEU A 38 -5.60 23.16 11.28
CA LEU A 38 -5.26 22.46 12.51
C LEU A 38 -4.05 23.11 13.17
N ASP A 39 -4.01 23.07 14.50
CA ASP A 39 -2.85 23.53 15.26
C ASP A 39 -1.89 22.34 15.45
N GLN A 40 -0.66 22.51 14.96
CA GLN A 40 0.41 21.51 14.97
C GLN A 40 -0.05 20.12 14.47
N PRO A 41 -0.60 20.02 13.24
CA PRO A 41 -1.06 18.74 12.72
C PRO A 41 0.11 17.78 12.53
N LYS A 42 -0.21 16.51 12.73
CA LYS A 42 0.67 15.37 12.54
C LYS A 42 -0.07 14.30 11.77
N VAL A 43 0.59 13.71 10.79
CA VAL A 43 0.07 12.56 10.05
C VAL A 43 0.80 11.31 10.50
N VAL A 44 0.03 10.25 10.72
CA VAL A 44 0.58 8.94 11.05
C VAL A 44 -0.05 7.90 10.12
N TRP A 45 0.82 7.21 9.40
CA TRP A 45 0.48 5.98 8.71
C TRP A 45 0.80 4.80 9.62
N THR A 46 -0.19 3.94 9.87
CA THR A 46 -0.02 2.71 10.65
C THR A 46 -0.40 1.50 9.83
N ARG A 47 0.14 0.32 10.17
CA ARG A 47 -0.32 -0.96 9.64
C ARG A 47 -0.82 -1.86 10.75
N SER A 48 -1.95 -2.52 10.53
CA SER A 48 -2.48 -3.53 11.43
C SER A 48 -1.49 -4.72 11.56
N GLY A 49 -1.46 -5.32 12.75
CA GLY A 49 -0.61 -6.50 13.03
C GLY A 49 0.89 -6.21 13.19
N LEU A 50 1.32 -4.94 13.19
CA LEU A 50 2.70 -4.54 13.50
C LEU A 50 2.87 -4.06 14.94
N SER A 51 4.06 -4.31 15.49
CA SER A 51 4.52 -3.71 16.74
C SER A 51 5.98 -3.29 16.59
N PRO A 52 6.31 -1.98 16.60
CA PRO A 52 5.38 -0.83 16.62
C PRO A 52 4.57 -0.72 15.32
N SER A 53 3.35 -0.19 15.37
CA SER A 53 2.45 -0.14 14.20
C SER A 53 2.78 0.97 13.20
N THR A 54 3.58 1.96 13.59
CA THR A 54 3.91 3.14 12.79
C THR A 54 4.75 2.79 11.57
N VAL A 55 4.17 3.01 10.38
CA VAL A 55 4.83 2.87 9.09
C VAL A 55 5.55 4.16 8.70
N HIS A 56 4.91 5.31 8.87
CA HIS A 56 5.49 6.62 8.60
C HIS A 56 4.80 7.69 9.46
N LYS A 57 5.52 8.76 9.78
CA LYS A 57 5.03 9.85 10.61
C LYS A 57 5.58 11.16 10.05
N LEU A 58 4.71 12.14 9.85
CA LEU A 58 5.08 13.48 9.39
C LEU A 58 4.53 14.53 10.36
N GLN A 59 5.38 15.44 10.82
CA GLN A 59 5.05 16.54 11.73
C GLN A 59 6.00 17.72 11.49
N LEU A 60 5.58 18.94 11.83
CA LEU A 60 6.35 20.17 11.60
C LEU A 60 7.68 20.21 12.35
N GLU A 61 7.69 19.75 13.61
CA GLU A 61 8.87 19.80 14.47
C GLU A 61 9.12 18.45 15.15
N GLY A 62 10.38 18.09 15.39
CA GLY A 62 10.79 16.84 16.03
C GLY A 62 11.29 15.79 15.04
N ASP A 63 11.68 14.61 15.55
CA ASP A 63 12.17 13.50 14.72
C ASP A 63 11.00 12.64 14.21
N PRO A 64 10.67 12.70 12.90
CA PRO A 64 9.60 11.90 12.31
C PRO A 64 9.90 10.39 12.31
N LEU A 65 11.17 9.98 12.41
CA LEU A 65 11.58 8.57 12.23
C LEU A 65 11.84 7.83 13.55
N LYS A 66 11.80 8.53 14.69
CA LYS A 66 12.07 7.94 16.01
C LYS A 66 11.21 6.71 16.31
N ASP A 67 9.92 6.78 16.00
CA ASP A 67 8.93 5.75 16.32
C ASP A 67 8.59 4.87 15.11
N GLN A 68 9.30 5.05 13.99
CA GLN A 68 9.05 4.29 12.77
C GLN A 68 9.46 2.82 12.96
N ASN A 69 8.59 1.90 12.53
CA ASN A 69 8.92 0.48 12.48
C ASN A 69 10.14 0.24 11.58
N GLN A 70 11.08 -0.58 12.06
CA GLN A 70 12.36 -0.85 11.38
C GLN A 70 12.16 -1.46 9.99
N LEU A 71 11.09 -2.22 9.75
CA LEU A 71 10.79 -2.86 8.47
C LEU A 71 10.52 -1.86 7.34
N TYR A 72 10.21 -0.61 7.68
CA TYR A 72 9.82 0.47 6.75
C TYR A 72 10.88 1.54 6.57
N ARG A 73 11.97 1.49 7.35
CA ARG A 73 13.05 2.48 7.26
C ARG A 73 13.69 2.46 5.87
N GLY A 74 13.83 3.63 5.27
CA GLY A 74 14.38 3.80 3.93
C GLY A 74 13.47 3.34 2.79
N ARG A 75 12.24 2.89 3.08
CA ARG A 75 11.27 2.41 2.10
C ARG A 75 10.03 3.30 1.95
N THR A 76 9.86 4.27 2.85
CA THR A 76 8.69 5.14 2.89
C THR A 76 9.06 6.59 2.65
N PHE A 77 8.21 7.31 1.93
CA PHE A 77 8.34 8.75 1.70
C PHE A 77 6.98 9.44 1.66
N MET A 78 6.92 10.68 2.13
CA MET A 78 5.80 11.61 1.98
C MET A 78 6.35 12.94 1.48
N GLU A 79 5.54 13.68 0.71
CA GLU A 79 5.93 15.01 0.23
C GLU A 79 6.18 15.97 1.40
N THR A 80 7.19 16.82 1.28
CA THR A 80 7.62 17.72 2.37
C THR A 80 6.57 18.78 2.69
N ASN A 81 5.77 19.19 1.70
CA ASN A 81 4.67 20.13 1.84
C ASN A 81 3.30 19.44 2.04
N ALA A 82 3.26 18.13 2.29
CA ALA A 82 2.01 17.38 2.43
C ALA A 82 1.06 17.98 3.48
N LEU A 83 1.58 18.48 4.61
CA LEU A 83 0.77 19.13 5.65
C LEU A 83 0.21 20.49 5.21
N GLU A 84 0.83 21.16 4.25
CA GLU A 84 0.36 22.43 3.72
C GLU A 84 -0.71 22.22 2.64
N THR A 85 -0.49 21.22 1.76
CA THR A 85 -1.41 20.90 0.66
C THR A 85 -2.60 20.05 1.10
N GLY A 86 -2.44 19.27 2.17
CA GLY A 86 -3.39 18.24 2.59
C GLY A 86 -3.30 16.94 1.77
N GLU A 87 -2.27 16.80 0.92
CA GLU A 87 -1.99 15.59 0.15
C GLU A 87 -1.08 14.65 0.93
N LEU A 88 -1.67 13.82 1.79
CA LEU A 88 -1.01 13.04 2.82
C LEU A 88 -0.63 11.62 2.35
N ASN A 89 -0.32 11.50 1.06
CA ASN A 89 -0.08 10.22 0.43
C ASN A 89 1.22 9.60 0.92
N LEU A 90 1.24 8.28 1.11
CA LEU A 90 2.43 7.53 1.47
C LEU A 90 2.97 6.78 0.25
N ASN A 91 4.21 7.09 -0.12
CA ASN A 91 4.96 6.30 -1.10
C ASN A 91 5.70 5.17 -0.36
N LEU A 92 5.41 3.92 -0.73
CA LEU A 92 6.07 2.73 -0.20
C LEU A 92 6.76 1.97 -1.34
N THR A 93 8.07 1.78 -1.21
CA THR A 93 8.92 1.15 -2.23
C THR A 93 9.46 -0.21 -1.80
N ASN A 94 9.96 -0.98 -2.78
CA ASN A 94 10.56 -2.30 -2.58
C ASN A 94 9.62 -3.22 -1.78
N LEU A 95 8.37 -3.35 -2.24
CA LEU A 95 7.32 -4.10 -1.55
C LEU A 95 7.76 -5.53 -1.23
N GLN A 96 7.43 -6.00 -0.04
CA GLN A 96 7.69 -7.35 0.44
C GLN A 96 6.36 -8.06 0.70
N LEU A 97 6.34 -9.39 0.64
CA LEU A 97 5.13 -10.17 0.94
C LEU A 97 4.56 -9.83 2.34
N SER A 98 5.45 -9.57 3.30
CA SER A 98 5.10 -9.17 4.66
C SER A 98 4.47 -7.79 4.79
N ASP A 99 4.46 -6.98 3.72
CA ASP A 99 3.81 -5.68 3.70
C ASP A 99 2.30 -5.78 3.47
N THR A 100 1.79 -6.97 3.15
CA THR A 100 0.36 -7.26 3.12
C THR A 100 -0.29 -6.88 4.45
N GLY A 101 -1.40 -6.15 4.38
CA GLY A 101 -2.15 -5.74 5.55
C GLY A 101 -2.98 -4.48 5.33
N THR A 102 -3.61 -4.02 6.41
CA THR A 102 -4.41 -2.78 6.39
C THR A 102 -3.55 -1.61 6.82
N TYR A 103 -3.43 -0.63 5.94
CA TYR A 103 -2.77 0.64 6.18
C TYR A 103 -3.81 1.70 6.53
N THR A 104 -3.56 2.42 7.61
CA THR A 104 -4.45 3.48 8.08
C THR A 104 -3.72 4.81 8.07
N CYS A 105 -4.35 5.81 7.47
CA CYS A 105 -3.96 7.22 7.61
C CYS A 105 -4.76 7.86 8.75
N SER A 106 -4.06 8.40 9.76
CA SER A 106 -4.65 9.19 10.84
C SER A 106 -4.02 10.58 10.90
N ILE A 107 -4.83 11.61 11.17
CA ILE A 107 -4.36 12.95 11.51
C ILE A 107 -4.53 13.12 13.01
N GLN A 108 -3.48 13.57 13.67
CA GLN A 108 -3.46 13.93 15.08
C GLN A 108 -3.24 15.44 15.16
N ASP A 109 -4.05 16.13 15.94
CA ASP A 109 -3.76 17.47 16.42
C ASP A 109 -3.70 17.45 17.97
N PHE A 110 -3.62 18.63 18.59
CA PHE A 110 -3.57 18.73 20.05
C PHE A 110 -4.87 18.28 20.76
N ARG A 111 -5.99 18.12 20.04
CA ARG A 111 -7.31 17.82 20.59
C ARG A 111 -7.68 16.36 20.35
N GLU A 112 -7.54 15.89 19.13
CA GLU A 112 -8.16 14.65 18.65
C GLU A 112 -7.29 13.89 17.64
N GLU A 113 -7.59 12.60 17.49
CA GLU A 113 -7.10 11.77 16.40
C GLU A 113 -8.27 11.46 15.45
N GLN A 114 -8.11 11.84 14.18
CA GLN A 114 -9.05 11.56 13.12
C GLN A 114 -8.48 10.49 12.18
N ARG A 115 -9.10 9.31 12.18
CA ARG A 115 -8.87 8.28 11.17
C ARG A 115 -9.50 8.73 9.85
N VAL A 116 -8.72 8.78 8.77
CA VAL A 116 -9.18 9.30 7.47
C VAL A 116 -9.46 8.21 6.46
N THR A 117 -8.54 7.27 6.30
CA THR A 117 -8.70 6.20 5.31
C THR A 117 -8.03 4.91 5.76
N ASP A 118 -8.59 3.82 5.26
CA ASP A 118 -8.10 2.46 5.41
C ASP A 118 -7.92 1.82 4.05
N ILE A 119 -6.72 1.30 3.82
CA ILE A 119 -6.34 0.68 2.55
C ILE A 119 -5.84 -0.72 2.84
N GLU A 120 -6.50 -1.71 2.26
CA GLU A 120 -6.04 -3.08 2.28
C GLU A 120 -5.07 -3.31 1.11
N LEU A 121 -3.83 -3.63 1.43
CA LEU A 121 -2.78 -3.95 0.45
C LEU A 121 -2.51 -5.45 0.50
N LEU A 122 -2.52 -6.09 -0.68
CA LEU A 122 -2.12 -7.47 -0.89
C LEU A 122 -0.88 -7.52 -1.77
N VAL A 123 0.24 -7.99 -1.22
CA VAL A 123 1.49 -8.19 -1.97
C VAL A 123 1.62 -9.65 -2.35
N LYS A 124 1.73 -9.93 -3.65
CA LYS A 124 1.89 -11.26 -4.22
C LYS A 124 3.35 -11.51 -4.63
N GLU A 125 3.74 -12.77 -4.65
CA GLU A 125 5.04 -13.16 -5.20
C GLU A 125 5.14 -12.70 -6.65
N ALA A 126 6.24 -12.04 -6.98
CA ALA A 126 6.62 -11.82 -8.37
C ALA A 126 7.03 -13.17 -8.95
N VAL A 127 6.08 -13.90 -9.52
CA VAL A 127 6.38 -15.14 -10.24
C VAL A 127 7.27 -14.79 -11.43
N SER A 128 8.56 -15.08 -11.31
CA SER A 128 9.47 -15.11 -12.44
C SER A 128 8.90 -16.10 -13.46
N HIS A 129 8.29 -15.61 -14.53
CA HIS A 129 7.68 -16.39 -15.62
C HIS A 129 8.73 -17.12 -16.49
N CYS A 130 9.79 -17.67 -15.88
CA CYS A 130 10.71 -18.62 -16.52
C CYS A 130 10.44 -20.07 -16.07
N LEU A 131 9.43 -20.33 -15.22
CA LEU A 131 9.12 -21.65 -14.68
C LEU A 131 7.80 -22.24 -15.21
N ARG A 132 7.58 -22.23 -16.53
CA ARG A 132 6.52 -23.05 -17.15
C ARG A 132 7.03 -23.97 -18.26
N TRP A 133 8.22 -24.56 -18.06
CA TRP A 133 8.78 -25.59 -18.96
C TRP A 133 9.37 -26.81 -18.23
N THR A 134 8.79 -27.23 -17.11
CA THR A 134 9.20 -28.48 -16.43
C THR A 134 8.07 -29.48 -16.21
N VAL A 135 7.02 -29.47 -17.04
CA VAL A 135 6.16 -30.66 -17.20
C VAL A 135 6.64 -31.49 -18.38
N ALA A 136 7.52 -32.43 -18.02
CA ALA A 136 7.77 -33.74 -18.60
C ALA A 136 7.55 -33.91 -20.12
N TRP A 137 8.67 -34.02 -20.80
CA TRP A 137 8.89 -34.69 -22.07
C TRP A 137 8.17 -36.06 -22.11
N THR A 138 7.04 -36.15 -22.80
CA THR A 138 6.72 -37.35 -23.61
C THR A 138 5.96 -36.96 -24.88
N ALA A 139 6.63 -37.22 -26.00
CA ALA A 139 6.14 -37.41 -27.37
C ALA A 139 5.61 -36.20 -28.19
N SER A 140 6.55 -35.63 -28.97
CA SER A 140 6.41 -35.29 -30.40
C SER A 140 5.41 -34.20 -30.83
N PHE A 141 5.91 -32.97 -31.07
CA PHE A 141 5.90 -32.25 -32.36
C PHE A 141 6.45 -30.81 -32.15
N SER A 142 7.14 -30.31 -33.17
CA SER A 142 8.13 -29.22 -33.15
C SER A 142 7.57 -27.79 -33.08
N LEU A 143 8.25 -26.89 -32.35
CA LEU A 143 8.44 -25.46 -32.65
C LEU A 143 9.59 -24.92 -31.75
N PRO A 144 10.53 -24.11 -32.26
CA PRO A 144 11.59 -23.56 -31.42
C PRO A 144 11.03 -22.42 -30.57
N LEU A 145 11.15 -22.54 -29.25
CA LEU A 145 10.87 -21.45 -28.33
C LEU A 145 12.08 -20.50 -28.33
N SER A 146 11.93 -19.29 -28.87
CA SER A 146 12.92 -18.22 -28.66
C SER A 146 12.93 -17.85 -27.17
N SER A 147 14.12 -17.79 -26.59
CA SER A 147 14.40 -17.67 -25.17
C SER A 147 14.61 -16.22 -24.70
N GLU A 148 14.28 -15.22 -25.52
CA GLU A 148 14.62 -13.84 -25.20
C GLU A 148 13.43 -13.10 -24.56
N CYS A 149 13.56 -12.80 -23.27
CA CYS A 149 12.67 -11.88 -22.58
C CYS A 149 12.85 -10.46 -23.12
N PRO A 150 11.76 -9.67 -23.28
CA PRO A 150 11.89 -8.24 -23.56
C PRO A 150 12.65 -7.55 -22.42
N ALA A 151 13.68 -6.78 -22.75
CA ALA A 151 14.38 -5.96 -21.77
C ALA A 151 13.41 -4.94 -21.13
N PRO A 152 13.52 -4.65 -19.83
CA PRO A 152 12.76 -3.58 -19.21
C PRO A 152 13.07 -2.23 -19.89
N PRO A 153 12.10 -1.30 -19.98
CA PRO A 153 12.36 0.02 -20.55
C PRO A 153 13.47 0.72 -19.76
N PRO A 154 14.41 1.42 -20.43
CA PRO A 154 15.51 2.10 -19.75
C PRO A 154 14.95 3.15 -18.79
N GLN A 155 15.34 3.08 -17.51
CA GLN A 155 15.05 4.13 -16.56
C GLN A 155 15.86 5.37 -16.93
N HIS A 156 15.16 6.45 -17.30
CA HIS A 156 15.78 7.76 -17.51
C HIS A 156 16.22 8.32 -16.14
N HIS A 157 17.47 8.06 -15.76
CA HIS A 157 18.13 8.89 -14.76
C HIS A 157 18.26 10.31 -15.33
N ARG A 158 17.54 11.26 -14.73
CA ARG A 158 17.75 12.69 -14.94
C ARG A 158 19.14 13.06 -14.36
N PRO A 159 20.05 13.68 -15.12
CA PRO A 159 21.33 14.12 -14.57
C PRO A 159 21.13 15.30 -13.62
N SER A 160 21.94 15.32 -12.56
CA SER A 160 22.23 16.51 -11.73
C SER A 160 23.18 17.45 -12.48
#